data_AF-A0AAV1KZY8-F1
#
_entry.id   AF-A0AAV1KZY8-F1
#
_cell.length_a   1.000
_cell.length_b   1.000
_cell.length_c   1.000
_cell.angle_alpha   90.00
_cell.angle_beta   90.00
_cell.angle_gamma   90.00
#
_symmetry.space_group_name_H-M   'P 1'
#
loop_
_entity.id
_entity.type
_entity.pdbx_description
1 polymer ?
#
loop_
_entity_poly.entity_id
_entity_poly.type
_entity_poly.pdbx_seq_one_letter_code
_entity_poly.pdbx_strand_id
1 'polypeptide(L)'
;MDNFFTSVSLAQNLLSKRTTLVGTTNKERRDNPSYVKNLTLDLCHTKTFKTENDQCLLTVYQTKRHKNVLLLHYMKVFIYRVAMSRKNL
;
A
#
# COMPACT_ATOMS: atom_id res chain seq x y z
N MET A 1 -9.05 4.12 9.05
CA MET A 1 -10.25 4.62 8.34
C MET A 1 -10.83 3.53 7.47
N ASP A 2 -12.15 3.56 7.25
CA ASP A 2 -12.85 2.65 6.33
C ASP A 2 -12.62 3.05 4.86
N ASN A 3 -12.87 2.13 3.94
CA ASN A 3 -12.62 2.23 2.50
C ASN A 3 -13.36 3.39 1.80
N PHE A 4 -14.43 3.88 2.42
CA PHE A 4 -15.23 5.00 1.92
C PHE A 4 -14.44 6.31 2.00
N PHE A 5 -13.65 6.48 3.07
CA PHE A 5 -12.90 7.69 3.37
C PHE A 5 -11.43 7.63 2.94
N THR A 6 -11.06 6.63 2.15
CA THR A 6 -9.66 6.41 1.74
C THR A 6 -9.56 6.32 0.22
N SER A 7 -8.61 7.07 -0.32
CA SER A 7 -8.26 7.03 -1.74
C SER A 7 -6.83 7.51 -1.91
N VAL A 8 -6.24 7.20 -3.07
CA VAL A 8 -4.90 7.62 -3.41
C VAL A 8 -4.81 9.12 -3.57
N SER A 9 -5.77 9.69 -4.29
CA SER A 9 -5.87 11.13 -4.50
C SER A 9 -6.04 11.92 -3.19
N LEU A 10 -6.91 11.47 -2.29
CA LEU A 10 -7.16 12.14 -1.01
C LEU A 10 -5.88 12.22 -0.19
N ALA A 11 -5.14 11.12 -0.16
CA ALA A 11 -4.00 11.08 0.72
C ALA A 11 -2.76 11.77 0.15
N GLN A 12 -2.61 11.83 -1.18
CA GLN A 12 -1.68 12.78 -1.81
C GLN A 12 -2.01 14.23 -1.42
N ASN A 13 -3.30 14.61 -1.43
CA ASN A 13 -3.72 15.93 -0.99
C ASN A 13 -3.41 16.16 0.50
N LEU A 14 -3.58 15.17 1.37
CA LEU A 14 -3.27 15.27 2.80
C LEU A 14 -1.75 15.37 3.07
N LEU A 15 -0.92 14.71 2.26
CA LEU A 15 0.54 14.80 2.37
C LEU A 15 1.04 16.22 2.12
N SER A 16 0.44 16.97 1.18
CA SER A 16 0.77 18.39 0.98
C SER A 16 0.52 19.23 2.24
N LYS A 17 -0.42 18.80 3.09
CA LYS A 17 -0.77 19.39 4.39
C LYS A 17 -0.06 18.73 5.56
N ARG A 18 1.00 17.94 5.32
CA ARG A 18 1.76 17.20 6.35
C ARG A 18 0.89 16.28 7.21
N THR A 19 -0.24 15.82 6.66
CA THR A 19 -1.18 14.93 7.34
C THR A 19 -1.05 13.53 6.74
N THR A 20 -0.96 12.51 7.59
CA THR A 20 -0.82 11.11 7.19
C THR A 20 -2.16 10.39 7.29
N LEU A 21 -2.46 9.52 6.32
CA LEU A 21 -3.68 8.72 6.30
C LEU A 21 -3.33 7.24 6.31
N VAL A 22 -4.02 6.49 7.16
CA VAL A 22 -3.96 5.02 7.17
C VAL A 22 -5.37 4.45 7.19
N GLY A 23 -5.65 3.54 6.28
CA GLY A 23 -6.91 2.82 6.24
C GLY A 23 -6.96 1.73 5.20
N THR A 24 -8.07 1.01 5.16
CA THR A 24 -8.32 0.04 4.09
C THR A 24 -8.72 0.79 2.82
N THR A 25 -8.49 0.24 1.63
CA THR A 25 -9.02 0.77 0.37
C THR A 25 -9.73 -0.33 -0.40
N ASN A 26 -10.77 0.03 -1.14
CA ASN A 26 -11.45 -0.93 -2.02
C ASN A 26 -10.54 -1.19 -3.24
N LYS A 27 -10.30 -2.47 -3.55
CA LYS A 27 -9.47 -2.92 -4.67
C LYS A 27 -9.92 -2.35 -6.02
N GLU A 28 -11.22 -2.20 -6.22
CA GLU A 28 -11.81 -1.78 -7.49
C GLU A 28 -11.75 -0.26 -7.73
N ARG A 29 -11.26 0.54 -6.76
CA ARG A 29 -11.17 1.98 -6.97
C ARG A 29 -10.30 2.32 -8.18
N ARG A 30 -10.76 3.31 -8.97
CA ARG A 30 -10.13 3.70 -10.24
C ARG A 30 -8.70 4.21 -10.08
N ASP A 31 -8.41 4.84 -8.95
CA ASP A 31 -7.11 5.40 -8.60
C ASP A 31 -6.09 4.37 -8.07
N ASN A 32 -6.50 3.12 -7.84
CA ASN A 32 -5.55 2.07 -7.52
C ASN A 32 -4.76 1.64 -8.77
N PRO A 33 -3.44 1.39 -8.65
CA PRO A 33 -2.65 0.87 -9.75
C PRO A 33 -3.14 -0.48 -10.28
N SER A 34 -3.05 -0.68 -11.60
CA SER A 34 -3.52 -1.89 -12.28
C SER A 34 -2.85 -3.16 -11.77
N TYR A 35 -1.55 -3.10 -11.43
CA TYR A 35 -0.81 -4.25 -10.92
C TYR A 35 -1.35 -4.79 -9.59
N VAL A 36 -2.02 -3.95 -8.79
CA VAL A 36 -2.62 -4.34 -7.51
C VAL A 36 -3.95 -5.06 -7.73
N LYS A 37 -4.72 -4.58 -8.71
CA LYS A 37 -6.02 -5.17 -9.09
C LYS A 37 -5.86 -6.60 -9.58
N ASN A 38 -4.77 -6.86 -10.30
CA ASN A 38 -4.48 -8.19 -10.84
C ASN A 38 -3.56 -9.02 -9.95
N LEU A 39 -3.18 -8.50 -8.77
CA LEU A 39 -2.26 -9.20 -7.89
C LEU A 39 -2.89 -10.46 -7.30
N THR A 40 -2.20 -11.57 -7.52
CA THR A 40 -2.46 -12.85 -6.85
C THR A 40 -1.28 -13.14 -5.92
N LEU A 41 -1.58 -13.46 -4.67
CA LEU A 41 -0.61 -13.82 -3.64
C LEU A 41 -1.00 -15.17 -3.04
N ASP A 42 -0.01 -15.87 -2.48
CA ASP A 42 -0.26 -17.05 -1.67
C ASP A 42 -1.02 -16.69 -0.38
N LEU A 43 -1.72 -17.67 0.20
CA LEU A 43 -2.46 -17.46 1.44
C LEU A 43 -1.52 -16.99 2.57
N CYS A 44 -1.98 -16.06 3.39
CA CYS A 44 -1.22 -15.45 4.48
C CYS A 44 0.04 -14.69 4.03
N HIS A 45 0.18 -14.40 2.73
CA HIS A 45 1.28 -13.59 2.22
C HIS A 45 0.91 -12.09 2.24
N THR A 46 1.91 -11.27 2.53
CA THR A 46 1.81 -9.80 2.51
C THR A 46 2.78 -9.23 1.49
N LYS A 47 2.34 -8.28 0.67
CA LYS A 47 3.21 -7.57 -0.27
C LYS A 47 2.95 -6.09 -0.22
N THR A 48 4.01 -5.30 -0.12
CA THR A 48 3.95 -3.84 -0.07
C THR A 48 4.51 -3.24 -1.34
N PHE A 49 3.79 -2.27 -1.88
CA PHE A 49 4.14 -1.53 -3.08
C PHE A 49 4.27 -0.06 -2.74
N LYS A 50 5.19 0.62 -3.43
CA LYS A 50 5.18 2.06 -3.49
C LYS A 50 4.31 2.51 -4.67
N THR A 51 3.55 3.57 -4.48
CA THR A 51 2.90 4.25 -5.60
C THR A 51 3.93 4.96 -6.47
N GLU A 52 3.58 5.32 -7.70
CA GLU A 52 4.48 5.93 -8.69
C GLU A 52 5.27 7.15 -8.18
N ASN A 53 4.70 7.93 -7.25
CA ASN A 53 5.37 9.10 -6.68
C ASN A 53 6.17 8.82 -5.40
N ASP A 54 6.37 7.56 -5.01
CA ASP A 54 7.12 7.11 -3.82
C ASP A 54 6.64 7.69 -2.47
N GLN A 55 5.49 8.34 -2.46
CA GLN A 55 4.91 9.05 -1.32
C GLN A 55 3.94 8.19 -0.50
N CYS A 56 3.62 7.00 -1.00
CA CYS A 56 2.50 6.22 -0.53
C CYS A 56 2.84 4.74 -0.59
N LEU A 57 2.41 4.01 0.43
CA LEU A 57 2.55 2.57 0.54
C LEU A 57 1.19 1.92 0.42
N LEU A 58 1.11 0.94 -0.47
CA LEU A 58 -0.06 0.09 -0.62
C LEU A 58 0.35 -1.34 -0.27
N THR A 59 -0.23 -1.85 0.81
CA THR A 59 0.04 -3.18 1.32
C THR A 59 -1.15 -4.08 1.01
N VAL A 60 -0.89 -5.17 0.28
CA VAL A 60 -1.87 -6.21 0.01
C VAL A 60 -1.61 -7.38 0.94
N TYR A 61 -2.62 -7.75 1.73
CA TYR A 61 -2.57 -8.94 2.58
C TYR A 61 -3.59 -9.97 2.09
N GLN A 62 -3.12 -11.17 1.77
CA GLN A 62 -3.98 -12.26 1.31
C GLN A 62 -4.56 -13.03 2.50
N THR A 63 -5.82 -12.74 2.86
CA THR A 63 -6.47 -13.35 4.02
C THR A 63 -7.10 -14.71 3.69
N LYS A 64 -7.75 -14.83 2.54
CA LYS A 64 -8.47 -16.04 2.09
C LYS A 64 -8.24 -16.27 0.61
N ARG A 65 -8.50 -17.48 0.12
CA ARG A 65 -8.47 -17.75 -1.33
C ARG A 65 -9.35 -16.74 -2.07
N HIS A 66 -8.78 -16.01 -3.03
CA HIS A 66 -9.43 -14.95 -3.83
C HIS A 66 -9.91 -13.70 -3.08
N LYS A 67 -9.65 -13.56 -1.78
CA LYS A 67 -9.97 -12.33 -1.03
C LYS A 67 -8.73 -11.78 -0.35
N ASN A 68 -8.41 -10.53 -0.68
CA ASN A 68 -7.31 -9.80 -0.07
C ASN A 68 -7.83 -8.51 0.58
N VAL A 69 -7.04 -8.01 1.53
CA VAL A 69 -7.24 -6.71 2.15
C VAL A 69 -6.17 -5.79 1.59
N LEU A 70 -6.59 -4.66 1.04
CA LEU A 70 -5.69 -3.58 0.66
C LEU A 70 -5.66 -2.58 1.80
N LEU A 71 -4.48 -2.44 2.40
CA LEU A 71 -4.15 -1.39 3.34
C LEU A 71 -3.40 -0.31 2.61
N LEU A 72 -3.82 0.91 2.85
CA LEU A 72 -3.30 2.08 2.22
C LEU A 72 -2.74 3.01 3.29
N HIS A 73 -1.46 3.33 3.15
CA HIS A 73 -0.68 4.03 4.15
C HIS A 73 0.12 5.15 3.48
N TYR A 74 -0.07 6.38 3.94
CA TYR A 74 0.62 7.55 3.41
C TYR A 74 1.47 8.18 4.48
N MET A 75 2.77 8.10 4.29
CA MET A 75 3.74 8.81 5.08
C MET A 75 4.81 9.38 4.16
N LYS A 76 5.34 10.54 4.53
CA LYS A 76 6.57 11.04 3.91
C LYS A 76 7.71 10.14 4.37
N VAL A 77 7.90 9.01 3.70
CA VAL A 77 8.86 7.99 4.17
C VAL A 77 10.27 8.43 3.82
N PHE A 78 11.03 8.86 4.83
CA PHE A 78 12.49 8.83 4.80
C PHE A 78 12.89 7.38 5.07
N ILE A 79 12.93 6.53 4.03
CA ILE A 79 13.38 5.14 4.21
C ILE A 79 14.90 5.19 4.36
N TYR A 80 15.41 4.98 5.58
CA TYR A 80 16.79 4.52 5.75
C TYR A 80 16.89 3.15 5.09
N ARG A 81 17.59 3.11 3.95
CA ARG A 81 17.82 1.90 3.18
C ARG A 81 18.74 0.99 4.00
N VAL A 82 18.17 0.14 4.87
CA VAL A 82 18.93 -0.91 5.54
C VAL A 82 19.23 -1.97 4.48
N ALA A 83 20.43 -1.90 3.91
CA ALA A 83 20.98 -2.94 3.05
C ALA A 83 21.23 -4.19 3.91
N MET A 84 20.33 -5.17 3.81
CA MET A 84 20.57 -6.51 4.34
C MET A 84 21.66 -7.19 3.49
N SER A 85 22.90 -7.14 3.98
CA SER A 85 24.02 -7.95 3.48
C SER A 85 23.80 -9.40 3.91
N ARG A 86 23.41 -10.27 2.97
CA ARG A 86 23.49 -11.73 3.19
C ARG A 86 24.96 -12.12 3.05
N LYS A 87 25.66 -12.30 4.18
CA LYS A 87 26.90 -13.07 4.21
C LYS A 87 26.51 -14.55 4.09
N ASN A 88 26.88 -15.16 2.97
CA ASN A 88 26.82 -16.61 2.80
C ASN A 88 27.87 -17.25 3.73
N LEU A 89 27.44 -18.24 4.50
CA LEU A 89 28.27 -19.26 5.15
C LEU A 89 28.27 -20.50 4.26
#